data_AF-A0A6A0AM46-F1
#
_entry.id   AF-A0A6A0AM46-F1
#
_cell.length_a   1.000
_cell.length_b   1.000
_cell.length_c   1.000
_cell.angle_alpha   90.00
_cell.angle_beta   90.00
_cell.angle_gamma   90.00
#
_symmetry.space_group_name_H-M   'P 1'
#
loop_
_entity.id
_entity.type
_entity.pdbx_description
1 polymer ?
#
loop_
_entity_poly.entity_id
_entity_poly.type
_entity_poly.pdbx_seq_one_letter_code
_entity_poly.pdbx_strand_id
1 'polypeptide(L)'
;MAGCTQHRDISAAIQGLVAALPAVRAAALQALTAVPALAAGRLPDDQGDRDELLVVLHMACFDVQEDNARAAGALWAHLGEAVPPSYVVPLVRLATQGPRDIQLAAAAALSSAAQSVPGSVADALEAVIHAYEVGNQAVRVGVARALKGLARELGDQE
;
A
#
# COMPACT_ATOMS: atom_id res chain seq x y z
N MET A 1 -28.94 -2.29 -6.35
CA MET A 1 -28.35 -1.33 -7.31
C MET A 1 -27.23 -0.49 -6.68
N ALA A 2 -27.36 0.01 -5.44
CA ALA A 2 -26.32 0.86 -4.81
C ALA A 2 -24.97 0.15 -4.54
N GLY A 3 -24.96 -1.15 -4.26
CA GLY A 3 -23.71 -1.90 -3.99
C GLY A 3 -22.79 -2.05 -5.21
N CYS A 4 -23.35 -2.17 -6.42
CA CYS A 4 -22.54 -2.29 -7.65
C CYS A 4 -21.81 -0.99 -8.01
N THR A 5 -22.38 0.17 -7.67
CA THR A 5 -21.76 1.47 -7.92
C THR A 5 -20.62 1.72 -6.93
N GLN A 6 -20.83 1.45 -5.65
CA GLN A 6 -19.81 1.63 -4.61
C GLN A 6 -18.56 0.78 -4.85
N HIS A 7 -18.73 -0.48 -5.26
CA HIS A 7 -17.60 -1.33 -5.59
C HIS A 7 -16.76 -0.74 -6.74
N ARG A 8 -17.41 -0.27 -7.82
CA ARG A 8 -16.70 0.38 -8.94
C ARG A 8 -15.98 1.66 -8.52
N ASP A 9 -16.62 2.47 -7.68
CA ASP A 9 -16.04 3.72 -7.19
C ASP A 9 -14.80 3.47 -6.34
N ILE A 10 -14.83 2.45 -5.47
CA ILE A 10 -13.68 2.03 -4.66
C ILE A 10 -12.56 1.50 -5.56
N SER A 11 -12.85 0.58 -6.49
CA SER A 11 -11.82 0.04 -7.39
C SER A 11 -11.16 1.13 -8.24
N ALA A 12 -11.94 2.09 -8.76
CA ALA A 12 -11.40 3.20 -9.53
C ALA A 12 -10.52 4.11 -8.67
N ALA A 13 -10.92 4.39 -7.43
CA ALA A 13 -10.12 5.19 -6.51
C ALA A 13 -8.82 4.47 -6.11
N ILE A 14 -8.84 3.15 -5.87
CA ILE A 14 -7.63 2.35 -5.64
C ILE A 14 -6.64 2.49 -6.81
N GLN A 15 -7.12 2.43 -8.05
CA GLN A 15 -6.27 2.66 -9.23
C GLN A 15 -5.69 4.09 -9.26
N GLY A 16 -6.48 5.08 -8.84
CA GLY A 16 -6.02 6.46 -8.72
C GLY A 16 -4.95 6.66 -7.65
N LEU A 17 -4.97 5.90 -6.55
CA LEU A 17 -3.95 5.95 -5.50
C LEU A 17 -2.57 5.48 -5.95
N VAL A 18 -2.50 4.63 -6.98
CA VAL A 18 -1.23 4.16 -7.55
C VAL A 18 -0.79 4.97 -8.78
N ALA A 19 -1.45 6.11 -9.04
CA ALA A 19 -1.11 6.97 -10.16
C ALA A 19 0.22 7.71 -9.98
N ALA A 20 0.92 7.96 -11.08
CA ALA A 20 2.19 8.69 -11.09
C ALA A 20 2.05 10.14 -10.60
N LEU A 21 0.93 10.79 -10.95
CA LEU A 21 0.68 12.20 -10.64
C LEU A 21 0.12 12.34 -9.21
N PRO A 22 0.76 13.14 -8.33
CA PRO A 22 0.28 13.28 -6.97
C PRO A 22 -1.12 13.87 -6.84
N ALA A 23 -1.52 14.75 -7.76
CA ALA A 23 -2.86 15.32 -7.81
C ALA A 23 -3.95 14.25 -8.09
N VAL A 24 -3.62 13.21 -8.86
CA VAL A 24 -4.55 12.10 -9.11
C VAL A 24 -4.71 11.26 -7.85
N ARG A 25 -3.63 11.02 -7.11
CA ARG A 25 -3.69 10.33 -5.81
C ARG A 25 -4.49 11.13 -4.78
N ALA A 26 -4.32 12.45 -4.75
CA ALA A 26 -5.11 13.34 -3.90
C ALA A 26 -6.62 13.24 -4.23
N ALA A 27 -6.97 13.31 -5.51
CA ALA A 27 -8.36 13.16 -5.97
C ALA A 27 -8.93 11.76 -5.63
N ALA A 28 -8.12 10.72 -5.72
CA ALA A 28 -8.50 9.36 -5.33
C ALA A 28 -8.76 9.24 -3.82
N LEU A 29 -7.92 9.83 -2.97
CA LEU A 29 -8.15 9.90 -1.53
C LEU A 29 -9.46 10.64 -1.20
N GLN A 30 -9.70 11.77 -1.86
CA GLN A 30 -10.97 12.50 -1.73
C GLN A 30 -12.17 11.64 -2.14
N ALA A 31 -12.07 10.93 -3.28
CA ALA A 31 -13.11 10.02 -3.73
C ALA A 31 -13.40 8.92 -2.70
N LEU A 32 -12.38 8.29 -2.12
CA LEU A 32 -12.54 7.28 -1.06
C LEU A 32 -13.27 7.84 0.16
N THR A 33 -12.90 9.04 0.62
CA THR A 33 -13.57 9.68 1.77
C THR A 33 -15.03 10.05 1.47
N ALA A 34 -15.38 10.22 0.20
CA ALA A 34 -16.75 10.50 -0.23
C ALA A 34 -17.61 9.24 -0.37
N VAL A 35 -17.03 8.03 -0.33
CA VAL A 35 -17.79 6.78 -0.36
C VAL A 35 -18.56 6.62 0.97
N PRO A 36 -19.91 6.57 0.96
CA PRO A 36 -20.69 6.56 2.20
C PRO A 36 -20.38 5.39 3.14
N ALA A 37 -20.00 4.23 2.58
CA ALA A 37 -19.60 3.08 3.38
C ALA A 37 -18.31 3.36 4.18
N LEU A 38 -17.26 3.82 3.50
CA LEU A 38 -15.97 4.15 4.12
C LEU A 38 -16.07 5.33 5.08
N ALA A 39 -16.84 6.36 4.73
CA ALA A 39 -17.14 7.48 5.64
C ALA A 39 -17.81 7.02 6.94
N ALA A 40 -18.63 5.97 6.86
CA ALA A 40 -19.24 5.32 8.03
C ALA A 40 -18.33 4.28 8.72
N GLY A 41 -17.06 4.17 8.32
CA GLY A 41 -16.11 3.20 8.90
C GLY A 41 -16.34 1.76 8.44
N ARG A 42 -17.04 1.54 7.32
CA ARG A 42 -17.37 0.21 6.81
C ARG A 42 -16.55 -0.12 5.57
N LEU A 43 -15.84 -1.25 5.64
CA LEU A 43 -15.08 -1.82 4.54
C LEU A 43 -15.95 -2.61 3.55
N PRO A 44 -15.41 -2.92 2.35
CA PRO A 44 -16.02 -3.91 1.46
C PRO A 44 -16.28 -5.25 2.17
N ASP A 45 -17.39 -5.90 1.80
CA ASP A 45 -17.77 -7.23 2.32
C ASP A 45 -16.91 -8.34 1.71
N ASP A 46 -16.49 -8.17 0.44
CA ASP A 46 -15.58 -9.10 -0.22
C ASP A 46 -14.15 -8.95 0.35
N GLN A 47 -13.54 -10.08 0.71
CA GLN A 47 -12.22 -10.10 1.33
C GLN A 47 -11.12 -9.63 0.37
N GLY A 48 -11.23 -9.96 -0.92
CA GLY A 48 -10.25 -9.54 -1.92
C GLY A 48 -10.25 -8.03 -2.11
N ASP A 49 -11.43 -7.44 -2.27
CA ASP A 49 -11.60 -5.99 -2.38
C ASP A 49 -11.13 -5.25 -1.11
N ARG A 50 -11.45 -5.82 0.06
CA ARG A 50 -11.03 -5.27 1.36
C ARG A 50 -9.51 -5.27 1.48
N ASP A 51 -8.87 -6.40 1.20
CA ASP A 51 -7.42 -6.53 1.29
C ASP A 51 -6.73 -5.58 0.31
N GLU A 52 -7.21 -5.50 -0.93
CA GLU A 52 -6.67 -4.58 -1.94
C GLU A 52 -6.77 -3.12 -1.47
N LEU A 53 -7.94 -2.71 -0.96
CA LEU A 53 -8.13 -1.37 -0.40
C LEU A 53 -7.16 -1.10 0.74
N LEU A 54 -7.07 -2.00 1.72
CA LEU A 54 -6.24 -1.80 2.91
C LEU A 54 -4.75 -1.74 2.56
N VAL A 55 -4.27 -2.61 1.67
CA VAL A 55 -2.86 -2.59 1.24
C VAL A 55 -2.51 -1.29 0.53
N VAL A 56 -3.34 -0.85 -0.41
CA VAL A 56 -3.08 0.37 -1.19
C VAL A 56 -3.26 1.62 -0.34
N LEU A 57 -4.22 1.64 0.60
CA LEU A 57 -4.39 2.75 1.54
C LEU A 57 -3.23 2.82 2.55
N HIS A 58 -2.76 1.68 3.06
CA HIS A 58 -1.57 1.64 3.91
C HIS A 58 -0.35 2.19 3.15
N MET A 59 -0.16 1.80 1.89
CA MET A 59 0.87 2.38 1.03
C MET A 59 0.72 3.90 0.90
N ALA A 60 -0.49 4.41 0.69
CA ALA A 60 -0.75 5.84 0.56
C ALA A 60 -0.41 6.63 1.84
N CYS A 61 -0.37 5.99 3.02
CA CYS A 61 0.12 6.62 4.26
C CYS A 61 1.61 6.99 4.20
N PHE A 62 2.35 6.42 3.24
CA PHE A 62 3.77 6.71 2.96
C PHE A 62 3.98 7.45 1.64
N ASP A 63 2.93 8.13 1.13
CA ASP A 63 3.06 8.98 -0.06
C ASP A 63 4.19 10.01 0.12
N VAL A 64 4.95 10.26 -0.94
CA VAL A 64 6.02 11.26 -0.94
C VAL A 64 5.50 12.69 -0.77
N GLN A 65 4.22 12.93 -1.10
CA GLN A 65 3.54 14.19 -0.82
C GLN A 65 2.91 14.12 0.57
N GLU A 66 3.35 15.01 1.45
CA GLU A 66 2.92 15.02 2.86
C GLU A 66 1.41 15.16 3.03
N ASP A 67 0.76 16.00 2.21
CA ASP A 67 -0.69 16.20 2.30
C ASP A 67 -1.47 14.93 1.92
N ASN A 68 -0.99 14.17 0.93
CA ASN A 68 -1.57 12.88 0.58
C ASN A 68 -1.35 11.86 1.71
N ALA A 69 -0.14 11.78 2.25
CA ALA A 69 0.18 10.89 3.36
C ALA A 69 -0.68 11.19 4.60
N ARG A 70 -0.88 12.48 4.91
CA ARG A 70 -1.74 12.92 6.01
C ARG A 70 -3.21 12.56 5.79
N ALA A 71 -3.73 12.78 4.58
CA ALA A 71 -5.10 12.43 4.23
C ALA A 71 -5.33 10.90 4.27
N ALA A 72 -4.38 10.12 3.73
CA ALA A 72 -4.41 8.66 3.80
C ALA A 72 -4.34 8.16 5.25
N GLY A 73 -3.44 8.72 6.07
CA GLY A 73 -3.31 8.37 7.48
C GLY A 73 -4.58 8.69 8.29
N ALA A 74 -5.27 9.79 7.98
CA ALA A 74 -6.55 10.11 8.61
C ALA A 74 -7.64 9.08 8.23
N LEU A 75 -7.73 8.68 6.96
CA LEU A 75 -8.67 7.65 6.53
C LEU A 75 -8.32 6.28 7.11
N TRP A 76 -7.03 5.92 7.17
CA TRP A 76 -6.55 4.69 7.79
C TRP A 76 -6.93 4.61 9.27
N ALA A 77 -6.67 5.68 10.03
CA ALA A 77 -7.03 5.77 11.45
C ALA A 77 -8.55 5.71 11.67
N HIS A 78 -9.34 6.31 10.76
CA HIS A 78 -10.80 6.26 10.80
C HIS A 78 -11.36 4.85 10.59
N LEU A 79 -10.76 4.08 9.68
CA LEU A 79 -11.15 2.68 9.44
C LEU A 79 -10.74 1.77 10.60
N GLY A 80 -9.62 2.06 11.28
CA GLY A 80 -9.21 1.37 12.51
C GLY A 80 -8.69 -0.05 12.29
N GLU A 81 -8.17 -0.33 11.08
CA GLU A 81 -7.84 -1.68 10.63
C GLU A 81 -6.33 -1.97 10.62
N ALA A 82 -6.01 -3.25 10.44
CA ALA A 82 -4.64 -3.75 10.32
C ALA A 82 -4.25 -4.04 8.86
N VAL A 83 -2.94 -4.11 8.60
CA VAL A 83 -2.45 -4.54 7.29
C VAL A 83 -2.77 -6.02 7.08
N PRO A 84 -3.40 -6.41 5.96
CA PRO A 84 -3.75 -7.82 5.73
C PRO A 84 -2.49 -8.67 5.46
N PRO A 85 -2.47 -9.96 5.82
CA PRO A 85 -1.32 -10.84 5.57
C PRO A 85 -0.95 -10.99 4.09
N SER A 86 -1.87 -10.71 3.19
CA SER A 86 -1.70 -10.75 1.73
C SER A 86 -0.88 -9.58 1.17
N TYR A 87 -0.37 -8.67 2.01
CA TYR A 87 0.29 -7.43 1.60
C TYR A 87 1.58 -7.58 0.76
N VAL A 88 2.33 -8.68 0.95
CA VAL A 88 3.69 -8.83 0.41
C VAL A 88 3.68 -8.72 -1.12
N VAL A 89 2.87 -9.53 -1.79
CA VAL A 89 2.85 -9.60 -3.26
C VAL A 89 2.44 -8.27 -3.90
N PRO A 90 1.33 -7.60 -3.50
CA PRO A 90 0.95 -6.31 -4.06
C PRO A 90 2.00 -5.21 -3.80
N LEU A 91 2.55 -5.11 -2.59
CA LEU A 91 3.53 -4.07 -2.28
C LEU A 91 4.86 -4.30 -2.99
N VAL A 92 5.34 -5.54 -3.13
CA VAL A 92 6.53 -5.87 -3.93
C VAL A 92 6.30 -5.51 -5.40
N ARG A 93 5.12 -5.81 -5.95
CA ARG A 93 4.77 -5.41 -7.32
C ARG A 93 4.81 -3.88 -7.49
N LEU A 94 4.23 -3.13 -6.56
CA LEU A 94 4.23 -1.65 -6.62
C LEU A 94 5.63 -1.06 -6.41
N ALA A 95 6.44 -1.64 -5.52
CA ALA A 95 7.83 -1.25 -5.26
C ALA A 95 8.75 -1.46 -6.46
N THR A 96 8.40 -2.37 -7.37
CA THR A 96 9.22 -2.79 -8.52
C THR A 96 8.72 -2.20 -9.84
N GLN A 97 7.40 -2.17 -10.04
CA GLN A 97 6.77 -1.83 -11.32
C GLN A 97 6.00 -0.51 -11.28
N GLY A 98 5.78 0.07 -10.10
CA GLY A 98 5.05 1.33 -9.96
C GLY A 98 5.84 2.54 -10.49
N PRO A 99 5.18 3.70 -10.65
CA PRO A 99 5.86 4.99 -10.81
C PRO A 99 6.83 5.26 -9.66
N ARG A 100 7.88 6.06 -9.88
CA ARG A 100 8.95 6.30 -8.90
C ARG A 100 8.45 6.64 -7.48
N ASP A 101 7.47 7.53 -7.37
CA ASP A 101 6.91 7.93 -6.08
C ASP A 101 6.16 6.78 -5.39
N ILE A 102 5.45 5.97 -6.18
CA ILE A 102 4.77 4.76 -5.69
C ILE A 102 5.78 3.70 -5.28
N GLN A 103 6.90 3.56 -6.00
CA GLN A 103 7.95 2.64 -5.59
C GLN A 103 8.51 3.01 -4.22
N LEU A 104 8.68 4.31 -3.95
CA LEU A 104 9.14 4.82 -2.66
C LEU A 104 8.12 4.54 -1.55
N ALA A 105 6.85 4.88 -1.79
CA ALA A 105 5.77 4.66 -0.82
C ALA A 105 5.59 3.16 -0.53
N ALA A 106 5.58 2.31 -1.56
CA ALA A 106 5.43 0.86 -1.43
C ALA A 106 6.61 0.21 -0.69
N ALA A 107 7.84 0.67 -0.92
CA ALA A 107 9.00 0.17 -0.17
C ALA A 107 8.92 0.52 1.32
N ALA A 108 8.48 1.74 1.66
CA ALA A 108 8.29 2.15 3.05
C ALA A 108 7.14 1.39 3.71
N ALA A 109 6.02 1.25 3.01
CA ALA A 109 4.85 0.49 3.46
C ALA A 109 5.16 -0.99 3.67
N LEU A 110 5.97 -1.61 2.80
CA LEU A 110 6.38 -3.00 2.96
C LEU A 110 7.18 -3.22 4.26
N SER A 111 8.10 -2.30 4.57
CA SER A 111 8.86 -2.34 5.83
C SER A 111 7.94 -2.16 7.04
N SER A 112 7.01 -1.20 6.99
CA SER A 112 6.05 -0.96 8.08
C SER A 112 5.07 -2.13 8.27
N ALA A 113 4.64 -2.76 7.18
CA ALA A 113 3.75 -3.91 7.21
C ALA A 113 4.45 -5.13 7.83
N ALA A 114 5.72 -5.37 7.47
CA ALA A 114 6.51 -6.47 8.01
C ALA A 114 6.70 -6.38 9.53
N GLN A 115 6.81 -5.17 10.08
CA GLN A 115 6.81 -4.91 11.53
C GLN A 115 5.46 -5.25 12.19
N SER A 116 4.37 -4.98 11.47
CA SER A 116 3.01 -5.07 12.02
C SER A 116 2.37 -6.45 11.86
N VAL A 117 2.89 -7.27 10.94
CA VAL A 117 2.37 -8.61 10.62
C VAL A 117 3.40 -9.67 11.06
N PRO A 118 3.20 -10.32 12.22
CA PRO A 118 4.16 -11.28 12.77
C PRO A 118 4.50 -12.41 11.80
N GLY A 119 5.78 -12.78 11.74
CA GLY A 119 6.26 -13.89 10.90
C GLY A 119 6.37 -13.58 9.41
N SER A 120 5.94 -12.41 8.94
CA SER A 120 5.94 -12.07 7.51
C SER A 120 7.27 -11.48 6.99
N VAL A 121 8.22 -11.17 7.88
CA VAL A 121 9.52 -10.56 7.52
C VAL A 121 10.31 -11.44 6.55
N ALA A 122 10.35 -12.75 6.78
CA ALA A 122 11.08 -13.70 5.93
C ALA A 122 10.49 -13.76 4.52
N ASP A 123 9.16 -13.91 4.42
CA ASP A 123 8.44 -13.93 3.14
C ASP A 123 8.61 -12.62 2.37
N ALA A 124 8.55 -11.48 3.07
CA ALA A 124 8.79 -10.17 2.49
C ALA A 124 10.22 -10.04 1.95
N LEU A 125 11.22 -10.50 2.71
CA LEU A 125 12.62 -10.50 2.28
C LEU A 125 12.86 -11.40 1.08
N GLU A 126 12.34 -12.62 1.08
CA GLU A 126 12.46 -13.56 -0.03
C GLU A 126 11.88 -12.97 -1.32
N ALA A 127 10.66 -12.40 -1.25
CA ALA A 127 10.01 -11.78 -2.40
C ALA A 127 10.80 -10.58 -2.94
N VAL A 128 11.36 -9.75 -2.05
CA VAL A 128 12.16 -8.57 -2.41
C VAL A 128 13.51 -8.98 -3.02
N ILE A 129 14.19 -9.98 -2.46
CA ILE A 129 15.44 -10.53 -3.02
C ILE A 129 15.19 -11.10 -4.40
N HIS A 130 14.16 -11.92 -4.56
CA HIS A 130 13.79 -12.47 -5.87
C HIS A 130 13.57 -11.36 -6.90
N ALA A 131 12.81 -10.32 -6.54
CA ALA A 131 12.56 -9.17 -7.40
C ALA A 131 13.85 -8.38 -7.75
N TYR A 132 14.84 -8.34 -6.85
CA TYR A 132 16.16 -7.74 -7.13
C TYR A 132 16.92 -8.52 -8.20
N GLU A 133 16.92 -9.86 -8.09
CA GLU A 133 17.66 -10.77 -8.95
C GLU A 133 17.12 -10.77 -10.38
N VAL A 134 15.80 -10.91 -10.54
CA VAL A 134 15.14 -10.94 -11.85
C VAL A 134 14.94 -9.55 -12.46
N GLY A 135 15.05 -8.50 -11.64
CA GLY A 135 14.77 -7.12 -12.02
C GLY A 135 15.87 -6.45 -12.85
N ASN A 136 15.45 -5.48 -13.68
CA ASN A 136 16.37 -4.55 -14.34
C ASN A 136 16.88 -3.46 -13.38
N GLN A 137 17.77 -2.57 -13.85
CA GLN A 137 18.36 -1.53 -12.99
C GLN A 137 17.33 -0.61 -12.31
N ALA A 138 16.22 -0.27 -12.99
CA ALA A 138 15.19 0.57 -12.42
C ALA A 138 14.45 -0.15 -11.26
N VAL A 139 14.13 -1.43 -11.46
CA VAL A 139 13.54 -2.30 -10.43
C VAL A 139 14.47 -2.41 -9.21
N ARG A 140 15.77 -2.63 -9.44
CA ARG A 140 16.77 -2.79 -8.37
C ARG A 140 16.85 -1.57 -7.44
N VAL A 141 16.65 -0.36 -7.95
CA VAL A 141 16.66 0.87 -7.14
C VAL A 141 15.44 0.96 -6.20
N GLY A 142 14.26 0.53 -6.64
CA GLY A 142 13.06 0.45 -5.79
C GLY A 142 13.22 -0.62 -4.71
N VAL A 143 13.68 -1.80 -5.11
CA VAL A 143 13.89 -2.97 -4.25
C VAL A 143 14.98 -2.76 -3.20
N ALA A 144 16.10 -2.09 -3.53
CA ALA A 144 17.17 -1.81 -2.58
C ALA A 144 16.69 -0.97 -1.37
N ARG A 145 15.67 -0.14 -1.54
CA ARG A 145 15.07 0.62 -0.43
C ARG A 145 14.22 -0.26 0.47
N ALA A 146 13.44 -1.16 -0.12
CA ALA A 146 12.66 -2.14 0.63
C ALA A 146 13.60 -3.05 1.44
N LEU A 147 14.69 -3.54 0.84
CA LEU A 147 15.74 -4.31 1.54
C LEU A 147 16.34 -3.53 2.70
N LYS A 148 16.66 -2.24 2.50
CA LYS A 148 17.22 -1.40 3.58
C LYS A 148 16.26 -1.24 4.77
N GLY A 149 14.95 -1.16 4.51
CA GLY A 149 13.93 -1.13 5.55
C GLY A 149 13.86 -2.47 6.29
N LEU A 150 13.62 -3.55 5.55
CA LEU A 150 13.48 -4.90 6.10
C LEU A 150 14.73 -5.41 6.84
N ALA A 151 15.93 -5.01 6.41
CA ALA A 151 17.18 -5.40 7.07
C ALA A 151 17.30 -4.87 8.51
N ARG A 152 16.61 -3.79 8.86
CA ARG A 152 16.57 -3.28 10.24
C ARG A 152 15.79 -4.22 11.15
N GLU A 153 14.72 -4.82 10.63
CA GLU A 153 13.86 -5.75 11.37
C GLU A 153 14.53 -7.08 11.70
N LEU A 154 15.59 -7.44 10.96
CA LEU A 154 16.40 -8.62 11.26
C LEU A 154 17.35 -8.41 12.46
N GLY A 155 17.69 -7.15 12.76
CA GLY A 155 18.64 -6.80 13.83
C GLY A 155 18.00 -6.69 15.22
N ASP A 156 16.68 -6.57 15.30
CA ASP A 156 15.94 -6.30 16.54
C ASP A 156 15.21 -7.55 17.10
N GLN A 157 15.54 -8.76 16.60
CA GLN A 157 14.97 -10.04 17.08
C GLN A 157 15.83 -10.78 18.12
N GLU A 158 16.83 -10.12 18.72
CA GLU A 158 17.59 -10.60 19.89
C GLU A 158 17.12 -9.95 21.20
#